data_AF-A0A014KXB3-F1
#
_entry.id   AF-A0A014KXB3-F1
#
_cell.length_a   1.000
_cell.length_b   1.000
_cell.length_c   1.000
_cell.angle_alpha   90.00
_cell.angle_beta   90.00
_cell.angle_gamma   90.00
#
_symmetry.space_group_name_H-M   'P 1'
#
loop_
_entity.id
_entity.type
_entity.pdbx_description
1 polymer ?
#
loop_
_entity_poly.entity_id
_entity_poly.type
_entity_poly.pdbx_seq_one_letter_code
_entity_poly.pdbx_strand_id
1 'polypeptide(L)'
;MPDPTGVTATRSQVAGAKRFNGGEGCYYANDTCWFTTKGDNRVWNYDAAARTIELAGPVFSPDGRRLYFSSQRGTSGSSSGGITYEVTGPFRG
;
A
#
# COMPACT_ATOMS: atom_id res chain seq x y z
N MET A 1 14.07 -17.53 5.30
CA MET A 1 14.51 -16.83 4.07
C MET A 1 13.55 -17.21 2.95
N PRO A 2 13.12 -16.29 2.08
CA PRO A 2 12.33 -16.64 0.89
C PRO A 2 13.05 -17.69 0.03
N ASP A 3 12.30 -18.63 -0.53
CA ASP A 3 12.84 -19.68 -1.41
C ASP A 3 13.24 -19.07 -2.78
N PRO A 4 14.55 -19.01 -3.10
CA PRO A 4 15.01 -18.39 -4.34
C PRO A 4 14.74 -19.27 -5.57
N THR A 5 14.40 -20.55 -5.40
CA THR A 5 14.14 -21.47 -6.50
C THR A 5 12.75 -21.27 -7.13
N GLY A 6 11.87 -20.55 -6.43
CA GLY A 6 10.50 -20.27 -6.89
C GLY A 6 9.57 -21.50 -6.87
N VAL A 7 10.02 -22.63 -6.32
CA VAL A 7 9.18 -23.84 -6.15
C VAL A 7 8.00 -23.53 -5.23
N THR A 8 8.24 -22.79 -4.15
CA THR A 8 7.16 -22.24 -3.33
C THR A 8 6.67 -20.93 -3.94
N ALA A 9 5.38 -20.87 -4.28
CA ALA A 9 4.74 -19.64 -4.76
C ALA A 9 5.04 -18.48 -3.80
N THR A 10 5.44 -17.31 -4.33
CA THR A 10 5.91 -16.15 -3.55
C THR A 10 5.03 -15.79 -2.37
N ARG A 11 3.70 -15.85 -2.54
CA ARG A 11 2.70 -15.58 -1.49
C ARG A 11 2.75 -16.52 -0.27
N SER A 12 3.43 -17.66 -0.38
CA SER A 12 3.51 -18.71 0.65
C SER A 12 4.93 -18.98 1.14
N GLN A 13 5.91 -18.16 0.72
CA GLN A 13 7.32 -18.37 1.08
C GLN A 13 7.65 -18.07 2.55
N VAL A 14 6.80 -17.34 3.27
CA VAL A 14 7.00 -17.00 4.69
C VAL A 14 5.69 -17.15 5.48
N ALA A 15 5.77 -17.77 6.66
CA ALA A 15 4.61 -18.00 7.52
C ALA A 15 3.97 -16.70 8.03
N GLY A 16 4.77 -15.65 8.25
CA GLY A 16 4.31 -14.32 8.67
C GLY A 16 3.73 -13.45 7.55
N ALA A 17 3.52 -13.99 6.34
CA ALA A 17 2.97 -13.22 5.23
C ALA A 17 1.55 -12.76 5.55
N LYS A 18 1.33 -11.44 5.55
CA LYS A 18 -0.01 -10.86 5.67
C LYS A 18 -0.81 -11.20 4.41
N ARG A 19 -2.01 -11.74 4.60
CA ARG A 19 -2.90 -12.15 3.52
C ARG A 19 -3.96 -11.08 3.27
N PHE A 20 -4.29 -10.89 1.99
CA PHE A 20 -5.35 -10.03 1.52
C PHE A 20 -6.22 -10.81 0.53
N ASN A 21 -7.49 -10.43 0.40
CA ASN A 21 -8.46 -11.13 -0.45
C ASN A 21 -8.26 -10.88 -1.96
N GLY A 22 -7.20 -10.17 -2.34
CA GLY A 22 -6.77 -9.91 -3.71
C GLY A 22 -6.12 -8.53 -3.83
N GLY A 23 -5.34 -8.31 -4.89
CA GLY A 23 -4.78 -7.00 -5.22
C GLY A 23 -5.31 -6.49 -6.56
N GLU A 24 -5.33 -5.17 -6.75
CA GLU A 24 -5.62 -4.54 -8.05
C GLU A 24 -4.41 -3.80 -8.60
N GLY A 25 -3.85 -2.89 -7.82
CA GLY A 25 -2.67 -2.12 -8.20
C GLY A 25 -1.76 -1.85 -7.01
N CYS A 26 -0.48 -1.62 -7.30
CA CYS A 26 0.48 -1.11 -6.35
C CYS A 26 1.36 -0.03 -6.98
N TYR A 27 1.79 0.92 -6.17
CA TYR A 27 2.77 1.93 -6.52
C TYR A 27 3.87 1.91 -5.47
N TYR A 28 5.12 1.98 -5.90
CA TYR A 28 6.28 1.97 -5.01
C TYR A 28 7.15 3.19 -5.28
N ALA A 29 7.43 3.97 -4.26
CA ALA A 29 8.41 5.05 -4.28
C ALA A 29 8.92 5.31 -2.86
N ASN A 30 10.19 5.72 -2.73
CA ASN A 30 10.77 6.17 -1.46
C ASN A 30 10.51 5.19 -0.28
N ASP A 31 10.87 3.93 -0.47
CA ASP A 31 10.67 2.83 0.49
C ASP A 31 9.24 2.60 0.95
N THR A 32 8.29 3.13 0.19
CA THR A 32 6.88 3.11 0.52
C THR A 32 6.10 2.44 -0.60
N CYS A 33 5.37 1.39 -0.25
CA CYS A 33 4.48 0.66 -1.16
C CYS A 33 3.03 0.99 -0.81
N TRP A 34 2.31 1.58 -1.74
CA TRP A 34 0.86 1.75 -1.65
C TRP A 34 0.18 0.70 -2.51
N PHE A 35 -0.82 0.02 -1.96
CA PHE A 35 -1.56 -0.98 -2.72
C PHE A 35 -3.03 -1.05 -2.31
N THR A 36 -3.88 -1.41 -3.26
CA THR A 36 -5.31 -1.63 -3.05
C THR A 36 -5.63 -3.09 -2.86
N THR A 37 -6.61 -3.37 -1.99
CA THR A 37 -7.07 -4.73 -1.71
C THR A 37 -8.50 -4.96 -2.16
N LYS A 38 -8.71 -6.08 -2.84
CA LYS A 38 -10.04 -6.55 -3.23
C LYS A 38 -10.80 -7.04 -2.01
N GLY A 39 -12.12 -6.89 -2.05
CA GLY A 39 -13.04 -7.43 -1.04
C GLY A 39 -13.21 -6.55 0.19
N ASP A 40 -12.27 -5.65 0.49
CA ASP A 40 -12.44 -4.63 1.53
C ASP A 40 -12.29 -3.18 1.04
N ASN A 41 -11.95 -2.99 -0.23
CA ASN A 41 -11.88 -1.68 -0.90
C ASN A 41 -10.98 -0.67 -0.16
N ARG A 42 -9.88 -1.16 0.40
CA ARG A 42 -8.92 -0.35 1.19
C ARG A 42 -7.65 -0.06 0.41
N VAL A 43 -7.05 1.08 0.74
CA VAL A 43 -5.67 1.43 0.37
C VAL A 43 -4.79 1.18 1.60
N TRP A 44 -3.70 0.46 1.40
CA TRP A 44 -2.70 0.23 2.43
C TRP A 44 -1.44 1.01 2.11
N ASN A 45 -0.78 1.49 3.16
CA ASN A 45 0.60 1.96 3.09
C ASN A 45 1.52 0.95 3.78
N TYR A 46 2.57 0.50 3.09
CA TYR A 46 3.64 -0.33 3.63
C TYR A 46 4.98 0.39 3.53
N ASP A 47 5.57 0.70 4.68
CA ASP A 47 6.94 1.19 4.81
C ASP A 47 7.89 0.00 4.85
N ALA A 48 8.70 -0.16 3.81
CA ALA A 48 9.63 -1.27 3.64
C ALA A 48 10.87 -1.16 4.55
N ALA A 49 11.29 0.06 4.88
CA ALA A 49 12.42 0.32 5.76
C ALA A 49 12.06 0.00 7.22
N ALA A 50 10.91 0.51 7.69
CA ALA A 50 10.41 0.26 9.03
C ALA A 50 9.68 -1.08 9.18
N ARG A 51 9.34 -1.74 8.06
CA ARG A 51 8.53 -2.98 8.00
C ARG A 51 7.17 -2.83 8.68
N THR A 52 6.54 -1.68 8.49
CA THR A 52 5.24 -1.37 9.09
C THR A 52 4.17 -1.22 8.02
N ILE A 53 2.94 -1.60 8.36
CA ILE A 53 1.78 -1.46 7.49
C ILE A 53 0.64 -0.73 8.21
N GLU A 54 -0.10 0.11 7.48
CA GLU A 54 -1.29 0.78 7.99
C GLU A 54 -2.36 1.01 6.92
N LEU A 55 -3.59 1.18 7.40
CA LEU A 55 -4.72 1.56 6.58
C LEU A 55 -4.61 3.05 6.24
N ALA A 56 -4.62 3.38 4.96
CA ALA A 56 -4.74 4.75 4.49
C ALA A 56 -6.23 5.06 4.20
N GLY A 57 -6.66 6.29 4.47
CA GLY A 57 -8.02 6.74 4.16
C GLY A 57 -8.07 7.44 2.79
N PRO A 58 -8.54 6.80 1.72
CA PRO A 58 -8.56 7.41 0.39
C PRO A 58 -9.79 8.28 0.13
N VAL A 59 -9.61 9.37 -0.60
CA VAL A 59 -10.67 10.23 -1.16
C VAL A 59 -10.27 10.66 -2.57
N PHE A 60 -11.18 10.55 -3.53
CA PHE A 60 -10.97 11.06 -4.89
C PHE A 60 -11.38 12.53 -5.01
N SER A 61 -10.68 13.30 -5.85
CA SER A 61 -11.14 14.64 -6.23
C SER A 61 -12.46 14.54 -7.02
N PRO A 62 -13.32 15.57 -6.96
CA PRO A 62 -14.60 15.57 -7.67
C PRO A 62 -14.46 15.35 -9.18
N ASP A 63 -13.39 15.88 -9.78
CA ASP A 63 -13.08 15.75 -11.20
C ASP A 63 -12.41 14.40 -11.57
N GLY A 64 -12.17 13.53 -10.60
CA GLY A 64 -11.58 12.19 -10.82
C GLY A 64 -10.11 12.21 -11.24
N ARG A 65 -9.42 13.35 -11.15
CA ARG A 65 -8.02 13.48 -11.57
C ARG A 65 -7.00 13.23 -10.46
N ARG A 66 -7.47 13.20 -9.20
CA ARG A 66 -6.62 13.08 -8.03
C ARG A 66 -7.17 12.05 -7.05
N LEU A 67 -6.26 11.30 -6.44
CA LEU A 67 -6.52 10.46 -5.28
C LEU A 67 -5.70 11.04 -4.12
N TYR A 68 -6.38 11.37 -3.03
CA TYR A 68 -5.79 11.76 -1.77
C TYR A 68 -5.86 10.60 -0.80
N PHE A 69 -4.81 10.39 -0.01
CA PHE A 69 -4.91 9.53 1.16
C PHE A 69 -3.91 9.96 2.23
N SER A 70 -4.26 9.72 3.49
CA SER A 70 -3.39 10.02 4.63
C SER A 70 -2.75 8.76 5.17
N SER A 71 -1.47 8.88 5.52
CA SER A 71 -0.69 7.90 6.26
C SER A 71 -0.36 8.52 7.61
N GLN A 72 -0.74 7.85 8.71
CA GLN A 72 -0.40 8.29 10.07
C GLN A 72 1.12 8.26 10.31
N ARG A 73 1.81 7.29 9.70
CA ARG A 73 3.24 7.08 9.92
C ARG A 73 4.17 7.68 8.86
N GLY A 74 3.62 8.01 7.69
CA GLY A 74 4.38 8.53 6.56
C GLY A 74 5.47 7.56 6.11
N THR A 75 6.58 8.09 5.62
CA THR A 75 7.76 7.34 5.17
C THR A 75 8.73 6.97 6.31
N SER A 76 8.43 7.42 7.54
CA SER A 76 9.33 7.29 8.69
C SER A 76 8.97 6.14 9.62
N GLY A 77 7.81 5.52 9.43
CA GLY A 77 7.23 4.56 10.37
C GLY A 77 6.80 5.14 11.73
N SER A 78 7.03 6.43 12.00
CA SER A 78 6.72 7.09 13.29
C SER A 78 5.30 7.65 13.31
N SER A 79 4.57 7.48 14.42
CA SER A 79 3.22 8.05 14.59
C SER A 79 3.17 9.58 14.57
N SER A 80 4.31 10.26 14.69
CA SER A 80 4.44 11.72 14.52
C SER A 80 4.71 12.15 13.07
N GLY A 81 4.92 11.19 12.16
CA GLY A 81 5.36 11.41 10.78
C GLY A 81 4.22 11.51 9.77
N GLY A 82 3.01 11.90 10.19
CA GLY A 82 1.83 11.88 9.34
C GLY A 82 1.99 12.70 8.05
N ILE A 83 1.58 12.11 6.92
CA ILE A 83 1.66 12.73 5.59
C ILE A 83 0.34 12.47 4.82
N THR A 84 -0.12 13.46 4.08
CA THR A 84 -1.17 13.30 3.06
C THR A 84 -0.52 13.27 1.69
N TYR A 85 -0.80 12.21 0.92
CA TYR A 85 -0.32 12.04 -0.44
C TYR A 85 -1.38 12.48 -1.44
N GLU A 86 -0.94 13.10 -2.54
CA GLU A 86 -1.74 13.38 -3.73
C GLU A 86 -1.16 12.57 -4.89
N VAL A 87 -1.99 11.76 -5.54
CA VAL A 87 -1.63 11.03 -6.75
C VAL A 87 -2.45 11.59 -7.90
N THR A 88 -1.80 11.96 -9.00
CA THR A 88 -2.46 12.46 -10.22
C THR A 88 -2.60 11.34 -11.25
N GLY A 89 -3.78 11.23 -11.85
CA GLY A 89 -4.07 10.25 -12.91
C GLY A 89 -5.56 10.20 -13.26
N PRO A 90 -5.95 9.53 -14.35
CA PRO A 90 -7.36 9.26 -14.60
C PRO A 90 -7.84 8.15 -13.65
N PHE A 91 -8.61 8.50 -12.63
CA PHE A 91 -9.19 7.53 -11.68
C PHE A 91 -10.68 7.26 -11.92
N ARG A 92 -11.27 7.95 -12.91
CA ARG A 92 -12.62 7.70 -13.40
C ARG A 92 -12.55 7.46 -14.90
N GLY A 93 -13.04 6.31 -15.33
CA GLY A 93 -13.29 5.91 -16.71
C GLY A 93 -14.73 5.46 -16.84
#